data_AF-A0A839ENW2-F1
#
_entry.id   AF-A0A839ENW2-F1
#
_cell.length_a   1.000
_cell.length_b   1.000
_cell.length_c   1.000
_cell.angle_alpha   90.00
_cell.angle_beta   90.00
_cell.angle_gamma   90.00
#
_symmetry.space_group_name_H-M   'P 1'
#
loop_
_entity.id
_entity.type
_entity.pdbx_description
1 polymer ?
#
loop_
_entity_poly.entity_id
_entity_poly.type
_entity_poly.pdbx_seq_one_letter_code
_entity_poly.pdbx_strand_id
1 'polypeptide(L)'
;MPDAPKGATKTSPVNPGELALPKKTQELVDRLDRSNLNVTEKLQKGENPFAGTLPFMRIVAHLLIKLDRPLTRQFVAAAFMTKFDWQQNTADAHARMAFQALEHIGAVREMNGTIQIKRT
;
A
#
# COMPACT_ATOMS: atom_id res chain seq x y z
N MET A 1 13.64 -8.67 48.57
CA MET A 1 13.11 -7.54 47.78
C MET A 1 12.48 -8.12 46.51
N PRO A 2 11.27 -7.70 46.14
CA PRO A 2 10.46 -8.31 45.07
C PRO A 2 10.85 -7.75 43.70
N ASP A 3 11.00 -8.63 42.70
CA ASP A 3 11.15 -8.22 41.29
C ASP A 3 9.78 -8.34 40.60
N ALA A 4 9.32 -7.21 40.07
CA ALA A 4 7.99 -7.02 39.50
C ALA A 4 7.86 -7.64 38.09
N PRO A 5 6.64 -8.02 37.67
CA PRO A 5 6.42 -8.80 36.44
C PRO A 5 6.65 -8.00 35.15
N LYS A 6 7.42 -8.59 34.23
CA LYS A 6 7.58 -8.09 32.85
C LYS A 6 6.29 -8.23 32.06
N GLY A 7 5.81 -7.07 31.61
CA GLY A 7 4.83 -6.77 30.57
C GLY A 7 4.18 -7.93 29.83
N ALA A 8 2.87 -8.05 30.02
CA ALA A 8 1.98 -8.79 29.14
C ALA A 8 1.90 -8.09 27.76
N THR A 9 2.51 -8.68 26.74
CA THR A 9 2.23 -8.32 25.35
C THR A 9 0.87 -8.90 24.99
N LYS A 10 -0.16 -8.05 24.89
CA LYS A 10 -1.48 -8.43 24.36
C LYS A 10 -1.31 -8.83 22.89
N THR A 11 -1.18 -10.12 22.60
CA THR A 11 -1.41 -10.66 21.27
C THR A 11 -2.91 -10.71 21.04
N SER A 12 -3.42 -9.77 20.26
CA SER A 12 -4.80 -9.82 19.75
C SER A 12 -5.03 -11.16 19.04
N PRO A 13 -6.17 -11.83 19.26
CA PRO A 13 -6.46 -13.11 18.61
C PRO A 13 -6.67 -12.87 17.11
N VAL A 14 -5.77 -13.40 16.29
CA VAL A 14 -5.92 -13.41 14.83
C VAL A 14 -6.93 -14.50 14.49
N ASN A 15 -8.08 -14.11 13.93
CA ASN A 15 -9.10 -15.07 13.48
C ASN A 15 -8.50 -15.96 12.37
N PRO A 16 -8.53 -17.30 12.51
CA PRO A 16 -7.89 -18.23 11.55
C PRO A 16 -8.58 -18.32 10.18
N GLY A 17 -9.52 -17.42 9.86
CA GLY A 17 -10.19 -17.31 8.56
C GLY A 17 -9.98 -15.97 7.84
N GLU A 18 -9.34 -14.98 8.48
CA GLU A 18 -8.93 -13.76 7.76
C GLU A 18 -7.65 -14.07 6.99
N LEU A 19 -7.69 -13.87 5.67
CA LEU A 19 -6.51 -13.87 4.80
C LEU A 19 -5.53 -12.80 5.30
N ALA A 20 -4.67 -13.18 6.24
CA ALA A 20 -3.72 -12.27 6.85
C ALA A 20 -2.81 -11.70 5.76
N LEU A 21 -2.73 -10.37 5.68
CA LEU A 21 -1.81 -9.72 4.76
C LEU A 21 -0.36 -10.16 5.09
N PRO A 22 0.51 -10.29 4.09
CA PRO A 22 1.93 -10.51 4.35
C PRO A 22 2.46 -9.44 5.31
N LYS A 23 3.31 -9.81 6.26
CA LYS A 23 3.77 -8.92 7.34
C LYS A 23 4.21 -7.53 6.85
N LYS A 24 5.00 -7.47 5.77
CA LYS A 24 5.45 -6.20 5.18
C LYS A 24 4.33 -5.35 4.59
N THR A 25 3.29 -5.98 4.03
CA THR A 25 2.10 -5.28 3.56
C THR A 25 1.32 -4.72 4.76
N GLN A 26 1.17 -5.49 5.84
CA GLN A 26 0.52 -5.01 7.05
C GLN A 26 1.28 -3.82 7.66
N GLU A 27 2.61 -3.89 7.75
CA GLU A 27 3.45 -2.78 8.22
C GLU A 27 3.29 -1.52 7.35
N LEU A 28 3.12 -1.69 6.03
CA LEU A 28 2.84 -0.57 5.14
C LEU A 28 1.45 0.02 5.39
N VAL A 29 0.42 -0.83 5.53
CA VAL A 29 -0.94 -0.41 5.87
C VAL A 29 -0.96 0.35 7.19
N ASP A 30 -0.40 -0.22 8.25
CA ASP A 30 -0.31 0.41 9.57
C ASP A 30 0.41 1.75 9.49
N ARG A 31 1.46 1.84 8.66
CA ARG A 31 2.16 3.10 8.43
C ARG A 31 1.26 4.10 7.73
N LEU A 32 0.51 3.71 6.69
CA LEU A 32 -0.40 4.60 5.97
C LEU A 32 -1.53 5.09 6.87
N ASP A 33 -2.15 4.22 7.67
CA ASP A 33 -3.21 4.57 8.61
C ASP A 33 -2.73 5.50 9.73
N ARG A 34 -1.53 5.28 10.25
CA ARG A 34 -0.92 6.18 11.25
C ARG A 34 -0.41 7.49 10.63
N SER A 35 -0.27 7.57 9.32
CA SER A 35 0.23 8.76 8.66
C SER A 35 -0.92 9.73 8.39
N ASN A 36 -0.75 11.01 8.74
CA ASN A 36 -1.73 12.06 8.44
C ASN A 36 -1.68 12.51 6.95
N LEU A 37 -1.54 11.57 6.03
CA LEU A 37 -1.30 11.85 4.60
C LEU A 37 -2.58 12.14 3.82
N ASN A 38 -3.76 11.82 4.37
CA ASN A 38 -5.07 11.94 3.71
C ASN A 38 -5.04 11.33 2.30
N VAL A 39 -4.56 10.08 2.20
CA VAL A 39 -4.24 9.41 0.93
C VAL A 39 -5.43 9.41 -0.02
N THR A 40 -6.61 8.99 0.47
CA THR A 40 -7.84 8.90 -0.33
C THR A 40 -8.26 10.26 -0.90
N GLU A 41 -8.38 11.28 -0.04
CA GLU A 41 -8.79 12.62 -0.48
C GLU A 41 -7.82 13.25 -1.48
N LYS A 42 -6.51 13.11 -1.24
CA LYS A 42 -5.49 13.66 -2.15
C LYS A 42 -5.53 12.99 -3.51
N LEU A 43 -5.62 11.66 -3.56
CA LEU A 43 -5.73 10.93 -4.83
C LEU A 43 -6.99 11.35 -5.61
N GLN A 44 -8.12 11.51 -4.93
CA GLN A 44 -9.37 11.99 -5.56
C GLN A 44 -9.23 13.41 -6.14
N LYS A 45 -8.46 14.29 -5.47
CA LYS A 45 -8.15 15.65 -5.94
C LYS A 45 -7.08 15.71 -7.03
N GLY A 46 -6.48 14.57 -7.41
CA GLY A 46 -5.38 14.52 -8.36
C GLY A 46 -4.03 15.00 -7.78
N GLU A 47 -3.91 14.99 -6.46
CA GLU A 47 -2.68 15.33 -5.73
C GLU A 47 -1.95 14.07 -5.28
N ASN A 48 -0.62 14.04 -5.39
CA ASN A 48 0.16 12.88 -4.97
C ASN A 48 0.44 12.92 -3.46
N PRO A 49 -0.17 12.04 -2.63
CA PRO A 49 0.02 12.05 -1.19
C PRO A 49 1.44 11.67 -0.76
N PHE A 50 2.21 11.03 -1.65
CA PHE A 50 3.56 10.52 -1.39
C PHE A 50 4.64 11.38 -2.06
N ALA A 51 4.36 12.63 -2.44
CA ALA A 51 5.34 13.47 -3.13
C ALA A 51 6.70 13.56 -2.40
N GLY A 52 6.66 13.63 -1.06
CA GLY A 52 7.84 13.71 -0.19
C GLY A 52 8.18 12.44 0.61
N THR A 53 7.45 11.33 0.43
CA THR A 53 7.67 10.09 1.20
C THR A 53 7.50 8.85 0.32
N LEU A 54 7.90 7.67 0.78
CA LEU A 54 7.63 6.37 0.14
C LEU A 54 7.79 6.38 -1.41
N PRO A 55 9.03 6.39 -1.93
CA PRO A 55 9.31 6.61 -3.35
C PRO A 55 8.53 5.71 -4.32
N PHE A 56 8.32 4.44 -4.00
CA PHE A 56 7.56 3.52 -4.85
C PHE A 56 6.06 3.87 -4.86
N MET A 57 5.46 4.19 -3.70
CA MET A 57 4.06 4.63 -3.60
C MET A 57 3.83 5.93 -4.37
N ARG A 58 4.82 6.83 -4.38
CA ARG A 58 4.80 8.05 -5.19
C ARG A 58 4.63 7.74 -6.68
N ILE A 59 5.31 6.72 -7.19
CA ILE A 59 5.15 6.29 -8.59
C ILE A 59 3.74 5.76 -8.83
N VAL A 60 3.23 4.89 -7.96
CA VAL A 60 1.87 4.34 -8.09
C VAL A 60 0.82 5.44 -8.09
N ALA A 61 0.87 6.36 -7.11
CA ALA A 61 -0.03 7.49 -7.03
C ALA A 61 0.06 8.40 -8.27
N HIS A 62 1.27 8.67 -8.75
CA HIS A 62 1.47 9.46 -9.97
C HIS A 62 0.81 8.80 -11.18
N LEU A 63 0.98 7.49 -11.35
CA LEU A 63 0.35 6.74 -12.44
C LEU A 63 -1.17 6.74 -12.32
N LEU A 64 -1.72 6.56 -11.12
CA LEU A 64 -3.17 6.58 -10.87
C LEU A 64 -3.81 7.93 -11.19
N ILE A 65 -3.11 9.03 -10.92
CA ILE A 65 -3.59 10.39 -11.17
C ILE A 65 -3.47 10.75 -12.65
N LYS A 66 -2.37 10.37 -13.30
CA LYS A 66 -2.05 10.82 -14.66
C LYS A 66 -2.65 9.94 -15.76
N LEU A 67 -2.95 8.69 -15.47
CA LEU A 67 -3.52 7.76 -16.43
C LEU A 67 -5.01 7.62 -16.16
N ASP A 68 -5.84 8.01 -17.12
CA ASP A 68 -7.30 7.82 -17.06
C ASP A 68 -7.69 6.38 -17.47
N ARG A 69 -7.03 5.40 -16.87
CA ARG A 69 -7.28 3.97 -17.11
C ARG A 69 -6.89 3.12 -15.90
N PRO A 70 -7.48 1.92 -15.72
CA PRO A 70 -7.05 1.00 -14.68
C PRO A 70 -5.58 0.63 -14.81
N LEU A 71 -4.87 0.52 -13.68
CA LEU A 71 -3.48 0.09 -13.65
C LEU A 71 -3.40 -1.40 -13.37
N THR A 72 -2.68 -2.14 -14.20
CA THR A 72 -2.35 -3.55 -13.95
C THR A 72 -1.12 -3.67 -13.06
N ARG A 73 -1.01 -4.77 -12.31
CA ARG A 73 0.20 -5.05 -11.50
C ARG A 73 1.46 -5.10 -12.36
N GLN A 74 1.40 -5.72 -13.54
CA GLN A 74 2.55 -5.85 -14.43
C GLN A 74 3.03 -4.49 -14.93
N PHE A 75 2.10 -3.57 -15.23
CA PHE A 75 2.47 -2.22 -15.65
C PHE A 75 3.17 -1.44 -14.55
N VAL A 76 2.69 -1.55 -13.31
CA VAL A 76 3.33 -0.91 -12.16
C VAL A 76 4.69 -1.54 -11.84
N ALA A 77 4.81 -2.87 -11.93
CA ALA A 77 6.08 -3.57 -11.77
C ALA A 77 7.09 -3.11 -12.84
N ALA A 78 6.69 -3.02 -14.12
CA ALA A 78 7.55 -2.49 -15.17
C ALA A 78 8.01 -1.05 -14.88
N ALA A 79 7.11 -0.20 -14.39
CA ALA A 79 7.48 1.16 -13.99
C ALA A 79 8.48 1.19 -12.82
N PHE A 80 8.37 0.26 -11.87
CA PHE A 80 9.33 0.12 -10.79
C PHE A 80 10.70 -0.35 -11.28
N MET A 81 10.75 -1.32 -12.19
CA MET A 81 12.00 -1.77 -12.81
C MET A 81 12.69 -0.60 -13.50
N THR A 82 11.98 0.17 -14.34
CA THR A 82 12.55 1.32 -15.04
C THR A 82 13.02 2.43 -14.09
N LYS A 83 12.27 2.69 -13.00
CA LYS A 83 12.55 3.83 -12.13
C LYS A 83 13.59 3.55 -11.05
N PHE A 84 13.66 2.31 -10.56
CA PHE A 84 14.48 1.93 -9.41
C PHE A 84 15.55 0.88 -9.73
N ASP A 85 15.64 0.44 -11.00
CA ASP A 85 16.55 -0.64 -11.42
C ASP A 85 16.33 -1.94 -10.65
N TRP A 86 15.08 -2.23 -10.29
CA TRP A 86 14.72 -3.43 -9.56
C TRP A 86 14.62 -4.65 -10.47
N GLN A 87 14.99 -5.81 -9.93
CA GLN A 87 14.67 -7.09 -10.55
C GLN A 87 13.15 -7.34 -10.55
N GLN A 88 12.68 -8.09 -11.55
CA GLN A 88 11.25 -8.36 -11.77
C GLN A 88 10.55 -8.88 -10.52
N ASN A 89 11.09 -9.91 -9.85
CA ASN A 89 10.50 -10.48 -8.64
C ASN A 89 10.31 -9.44 -7.51
N THR A 90 11.28 -8.53 -7.35
CA THR A 90 11.21 -7.45 -6.36
C THR A 90 10.15 -6.43 -6.76
N ALA A 91 10.10 -6.05 -8.03
CA ALA A 91 9.11 -5.11 -8.56
C ALA A 91 7.68 -5.65 -8.44
N ASP A 92 7.45 -6.90 -8.81
CA ASP A 92 6.15 -7.58 -8.68
C ASP A 92 5.68 -7.65 -7.21
N ALA A 93 6.57 -8.00 -6.28
CA ALA A 93 6.25 -8.05 -4.86
C ALA A 93 5.81 -6.67 -4.31
N HIS A 94 6.52 -5.60 -4.70
CA HIS A 94 6.14 -4.24 -4.29
C HIS A 94 4.89 -3.74 -4.98
N ALA A 95 4.65 -4.11 -6.25
CA ALA A 95 3.44 -3.73 -6.96
C ALA A 95 2.21 -4.37 -6.28
N ARG A 96 2.30 -5.68 -5.94
CA ARG A 96 1.27 -6.36 -5.16
C ARG A 96 1.04 -5.70 -3.80
N MET A 97 2.12 -5.39 -3.09
CA MET A 97 2.04 -4.72 -1.78
C MET A 97 1.34 -3.36 -1.88
N ALA A 98 1.67 -2.54 -2.88
CA ALA A 98 1.05 -1.25 -3.10
C ALA A 98 -0.45 -1.37 -3.39
N PHE A 99 -0.85 -2.36 -4.21
CA PHE A 99 -2.26 -2.60 -4.54
C PHE A 99 -3.04 -2.96 -3.28
N GLN A 100 -2.55 -3.96 -2.54
CA GLN A 100 -3.18 -4.40 -1.29
C GLN A 100 -3.28 -3.27 -0.27
N ALA A 101 -2.21 -2.49 -0.09
CA ALA A 101 -2.21 -1.41 0.89
C ALA A 101 -3.17 -0.27 0.52
N LEU A 102 -3.20 0.15 -0.76
CA LEU A 102 -4.12 1.20 -1.22
C LEU A 102 -5.58 0.76 -1.20
N GLU A 103 -5.85 -0.51 -1.53
CA GLU A 103 -7.19 -1.08 -1.46
C GLU A 103 -7.67 -1.16 -0.01
N HIS A 104 -6.80 -1.62 0.90
CA HIS A 104 -7.13 -1.77 2.32
C HIS A 104 -7.55 -0.45 2.96
N ILE A 105 -6.83 0.64 2.69
CA ILE A 105 -7.18 1.98 3.20
C ILE A 105 -8.34 2.64 2.43
N GLY A 106 -8.94 1.94 1.46
CA GLY A 106 -10.09 2.40 0.68
C GLY A 106 -9.77 3.47 -0.36
N ALA A 107 -8.49 3.72 -0.66
CA ALA A 107 -8.06 4.75 -1.61
C ALA A 107 -8.29 4.35 -3.07
N VAL A 108 -8.20 3.04 -3.35
CA VAL A 108 -8.46 2.46 -4.66
C VAL A 108 -9.45 1.30 -4.55
N ARG A 109 -10.03 0.92 -5.69
CA ARG A 109 -10.77 -0.33 -5.84
C ARG A 109 -9.93 -1.28 -6.70
N GLU A 110 -9.73 -2.51 -6.23
CA GLU A 110 -9.16 -3.59 -7.04
C GLU A 110 -10.29 -4.35 -7.74
N MET A 111 -10.12 -4.56 -9.05
CA MET A 111 -10.99 -5.40 -9.86
C MET A 111 -10.15 -6.16 -10.88
N ASN A 112 -10.20 -7.49 -10.84
CA ASN A 112 -9.58 -8.38 -11.82
C ASN A 112 -8.07 -8.12 -12.03
N GLY A 113 -7.29 -7.87 -10.96
CA GLY A 113 -5.86 -7.62 -11.08
C GLY A 113 -5.49 -6.18 -11.45
N THR A 114 -6.46 -5.29 -11.47
CA THR A 114 -6.26 -3.87 -11.78
C THR A 114 -6.77 -2.97 -10.67
N ILE A 115 -6.16 -1.79 -10.48
CA ILE A 115 -6.63 -0.79 -9.53
C ILE A 115 -7.03 0.51 -10.20
N GLN A 116 -8.01 1.19 -9.61
CA GLN A 116 -8.42 2.55 -9.96
C GLN A 116 -8.73 3.35 -8.70
N ILE A 117 -8.55 4.67 -8.77
CA ILE A 117 -8.95 5.58 -7.68
C ILE A 117 -10.46 5.42 -7.44
N LYS A 118 -10.84 5.21 -6.19
CA LYS A 118 -12.24 5.14 -5.80
C LYS A 118 -12.84 6.56 -5.87
N ARG A 119 -13.68 6.82 -6.88
CA ARG A 119 -14.46 8.07 -6.94
C ARG A 119 -15.75 7.85 -6.13
N THR A 120 -15.91 8.62 -5.07
CA THR A 120 -17.14 8.72 -4.28
C THR A 120 -18.11 9.69 -4.92
#